data_AF-A0A2A5GZW1-F1
#
_entry.id   AF-A0A2A5GZW1-F1
#
_cell.length_a   1.000
_cell.length_b   1.000
_cell.length_c   1.000
_cell.angle_alpha   90.00
_cell.angle_beta   90.00
_cell.angle_gamma   90.00
#
_symmetry.space_group_name_H-M   'P 1'
#
loop_
_entity.id
_entity.type
_entity.pdbx_description
1 polymer ?
#
loop_
_entity_poly.entity_id
_entity_poly.type
_entity_poly.pdbx_seq_one_letter_code
_entity_poly.pdbx_strand_id
1 'polypeptide(L)'
;MPQIEADARVRIAKFIPKALATAIASYQSFSQRNMTKELSDFKKHQDACKVAIAHIQLLVKLAEWVELPDVLAKNAEPAEDMLGLMETAKEEIESYEKMT
;
A
#
# COMPACT_ATOMS: atom_id res chain seq x y z
N MET A 1 8.60 -20.02 20.16
CA MET A 1 8.48 -20.62 18.81
C MET A 1 9.11 -19.67 17.79
N PRO A 2 10.45 -19.58 17.70
CA PRO A 2 11.12 -18.56 16.91
C PRO A 2 11.04 -18.81 15.38
N GLN A 3 10.97 -20.08 14.98
CA GLN A 3 10.95 -20.46 13.55
C GLN A 3 9.64 -20.09 12.85
N ILE A 4 8.49 -20.25 13.51
CA ILE A 4 7.18 -19.92 12.94
C ILE A 4 7.10 -18.42 12.62
N GLU A 5 7.63 -17.58 13.49
CA GLU A 5 7.65 -16.13 13.30
C GLU A 5 8.57 -15.72 12.15
N ALA A 6 9.79 -16.28 12.08
CA ALA A 6 10.72 -16.02 10.99
C ALA A 6 10.13 -16.43 9.62
N ASP A 7 9.52 -17.60 9.54
CA ASP A 7 8.87 -18.09 8.32
C ASP A 7 7.67 -17.21 7.92
N ALA A 8 6.92 -16.69 8.90
CA ALA A 8 5.83 -15.76 8.65
C ALA A 8 6.34 -14.44 8.07
N ARG A 9 7.42 -13.87 8.63
CA ARG A 9 8.04 -12.63 8.12
C ARG A 9 8.50 -12.78 6.68
N VAL A 10 9.14 -13.91 6.31
CA VAL A 10 9.58 -14.17 4.93
C VAL A 10 8.38 -14.26 3.97
N ARG A 11 7.29 -14.93 4.36
CA ARG A 11 6.08 -15.02 3.52
C ARG A 11 5.43 -13.66 3.32
N ILE A 12 5.32 -12.88 4.40
CA ILE A 12 4.75 -11.53 4.36
C ILE A 12 5.62 -10.61 3.49
N ALA A 13 6.94 -10.67 3.65
CA ALA A 13 7.89 -9.91 2.84
C ALA A 13 7.71 -10.15 1.34
N LYS A 14 7.50 -11.41 0.91
CA LYS A 14 7.26 -11.75 -0.50
C LYS A 14 5.92 -11.25 -1.04
N PHE A 15 4.92 -11.07 -0.18
CA PHE A 15 3.57 -10.67 -0.57
C PHE A 15 3.41 -9.14 -0.71
N ILE A 16 4.11 -8.39 0.15
CA ILE A 16 3.91 -6.94 0.29
C ILE A 16 4.11 -6.14 -1.00
N PRO A 17 5.19 -6.32 -1.80
CA PRO A 17 5.46 -5.43 -2.94
C PRO A 17 4.28 -5.39 -3.93
N LYS A 18 3.81 -6.57 -4.36
CA LYS A 18 2.67 -6.69 -5.27
C LYS A 18 1.37 -6.16 -4.66
N ALA A 19 1.14 -6.43 -3.37
CA ALA A 19 -0.05 -5.94 -2.68
C ALA A 19 -0.07 -4.42 -2.59
N LEU A 20 1.09 -3.80 -2.29
CA LEU A 20 1.24 -2.35 -2.17
C LEU A 20 1.06 -1.67 -3.53
N ALA A 21 1.70 -2.18 -4.58
CA ALA A 21 1.51 -1.69 -5.95
C ALA A 21 0.04 -1.73 -6.38
N THR A 22 -0.66 -2.83 -6.07
CA THR A 22 -2.10 -2.99 -6.37
C THR A 22 -2.96 -2.00 -5.60
N ALA A 23 -2.64 -1.75 -4.32
CA ALA A 23 -3.39 -0.82 -3.48
C ALA A 23 -3.22 0.63 -3.95
N ILE A 24 -2.00 1.04 -4.30
CA ILE A 24 -1.70 2.36 -4.88
C ILE A 24 -2.47 2.56 -6.18
N ALA A 25 -2.37 1.61 -7.12
CA ALA A 25 -3.06 1.69 -8.40
C ALA A 25 -4.59 1.77 -8.23
N SER A 26 -5.13 1.04 -7.25
CA SER A 26 -6.56 1.10 -6.93
C SER A 26 -6.96 2.49 -6.42
N TYR A 27 -6.18 3.07 -5.48
CA TYR A 27 -6.43 4.42 -4.97
C TYR A 27 -6.37 5.47 -6.09
N GLN A 28 -5.33 5.43 -6.93
CA GLN A 28 -5.18 6.35 -8.07
C GLN A 28 -6.33 6.22 -9.07
N SER A 29 -6.78 4.99 -9.35
CA SER A 29 -7.95 4.76 -10.22
C SER A 29 -9.23 5.31 -9.62
N PHE A 30 -9.42 5.21 -8.29
CA PHE A 30 -10.59 5.81 -7.66
C PHE A 30 -10.49 7.32 -7.65
N SER A 31 -9.42 7.91 -7.13
CA SER A 31 -9.25 9.37 -6.97
C SER A 31 -9.32 10.15 -8.28
N GLN A 32 -8.91 9.57 -9.41
CA GLN A 32 -8.94 10.22 -10.73
C GLN A 32 -10.28 10.05 -11.48
N ARG A 33 -11.25 9.31 -10.97
CA ARG A 33 -12.55 9.15 -11.63
C ARG A 33 -13.34 10.45 -11.59
N ASN A 34 -13.65 10.96 -12.78
CA ASN A 34 -14.63 12.04 -12.94
C ASN A 34 -15.99 11.60 -12.40
N MET A 35 -16.47 12.33 -11.40
CA MET A 35 -17.71 12.00 -10.71
C MET A 35 -18.92 12.42 -11.55
N THR A 36 -19.89 11.53 -11.72
CA THR A 36 -21.24 11.88 -12.11
C THR A 36 -21.91 12.71 -11.00
N LYS A 37 -22.79 13.65 -11.35
CA LYS A 37 -23.36 14.67 -10.41
C LYS A 37 -24.26 14.10 -9.28
N GLU A 38 -24.37 12.80 -9.14
CA GLU A 38 -25.20 12.13 -8.13
C GLU A 38 -24.52 12.11 -6.76
N LEU A 39 -25.20 12.60 -5.71
CA LEU A 39 -24.66 12.61 -4.33
C LEU A 39 -24.33 11.20 -3.79
N SER A 40 -25.05 10.17 -4.25
CA SER A 40 -24.81 8.79 -3.83
C SER A 40 -23.50 8.22 -4.40
N ASP A 41 -23.11 8.67 -5.59
CA ASP A 41 -21.85 8.31 -6.22
C ASP A 41 -20.67 8.98 -5.51
N PHE A 42 -20.89 10.19 -4.96
CA PHE A 42 -19.89 10.88 -4.16
C PHE A 42 -19.50 10.15 -2.89
N LYS A 43 -20.48 9.72 -2.10
CA LYS A 43 -20.22 8.98 -0.86
C LYS A 43 -19.49 7.66 -1.13
N LYS A 44 -19.96 6.88 -2.12
CA LYS A 44 -19.33 5.61 -2.50
C LYS A 44 -17.88 5.80 -2.97
N HIS A 45 -17.62 6.86 -3.73
CA HIS A 45 -16.28 7.20 -4.18
C HIS A 45 -15.37 7.56 -3.00
N GLN A 46 -15.83 8.43 -2.09
CA GLN A 46 -15.07 8.81 -0.90
C GLN A 46 -14.76 7.59 -0.02
N ASP A 47 -15.75 6.73 0.21
CA ASP A 47 -15.58 5.50 0.98
C ASP A 47 -14.56 4.55 0.32
N ALA A 48 -14.58 4.42 -1.01
CA ALA A 48 -13.60 3.62 -1.75
C ALA A 48 -12.17 4.17 -1.60
N CYS A 49 -11.98 5.49 -1.75
CA CYS A 49 -10.68 6.14 -1.53
C CYS A 49 -10.19 5.92 -0.10
N LYS A 50 -11.07 6.08 0.90
CA LYS A 50 -10.75 5.86 2.32
C LYS A 50 -10.28 4.43 2.59
N VAL A 51 -10.99 3.44 2.05
CA VAL A 51 -10.64 2.02 2.20
C VAL A 51 -9.31 1.71 1.52
N ALA A 52 -9.08 2.24 0.32
CA ALA A 52 -7.81 2.04 -0.38
C ALA A 52 -6.63 2.63 0.42
N ILE A 53 -6.75 3.84 0.97
CA ILE A 53 -5.73 4.44 1.83
C ILE A 53 -5.49 3.62 3.09
N ALA A 54 -6.54 3.11 3.74
CA ALA A 54 -6.38 2.23 4.90
C ALA A 54 -5.57 0.96 4.59
N HIS A 55 -5.77 0.37 3.41
CA HIS A 55 -4.96 -0.76 2.94
C HIS A 55 -3.50 -0.37 2.70
N ILE A 56 -3.25 0.79 2.07
CA ILE A 56 -1.89 1.30 1.83
C ILE A 56 -1.17 1.52 3.18
N GLN A 57 -1.81 2.16 4.15
CA GLN A 57 -1.26 2.38 5.49
C GLN A 57 -0.89 1.07 6.20
N LEU A 58 -1.77 0.05 6.13
CA LEU A 58 -1.50 -1.26 6.72
C LEU A 58 -0.28 -1.93 6.06
N LEU A 59 -0.20 -1.90 4.73
CA LEU A 59 0.89 -2.52 3.98
C LEU A 59 2.23 -1.83 4.23
N VAL A 60 2.25 -0.50 4.36
CA VAL A 60 3.45 0.26 4.75
C VAL A 60 3.93 -0.17 6.14
N LYS A 61 3.03 -0.25 7.12
CA LYS A 61 3.38 -0.70 8.48
C LYS A 61 3.91 -2.13 8.51
N LEU A 62 3.34 -3.02 7.70
CA LEU A 62 3.83 -4.39 7.56
C LEU A 62 5.20 -4.45 6.88
N ALA A 63 5.46 -3.61 5.88
CA ALA A 63 6.76 -3.49 5.22
C ALA A 63 7.86 -3.03 6.19
N GLU A 64 7.54 -2.04 7.03
CA GLU A 64 8.43 -1.56 8.09
C GLU A 64 8.67 -2.65 9.14
N TRP A 65 7.63 -3.37 9.55
CA TRP A 65 7.75 -4.44 10.56
C TRP A 65 8.62 -5.62 10.10
N VAL A 66 8.60 -5.98 8.82
CA VAL A 66 9.44 -7.06 8.29
C VAL A 66 10.82 -6.58 7.82
N GLU A 67 11.18 -5.32 8.04
CA GLU A 67 12.43 -4.71 7.57
C GLU A 67 12.64 -4.97 6.07
N LEU A 68 11.56 -4.81 5.30
CA LEU A 68 11.48 -5.31 3.93
C LEU A 68 12.62 -4.83 3.01
N PRO A 69 13.07 -3.57 3.05
CA PRO A 69 14.22 -3.12 2.26
C PRO A 69 15.49 -3.95 2.53
N ASP A 70 15.76 -4.32 3.78
CA ASP A 70 16.93 -5.10 4.17
C ASP A 70 16.78 -6.58 3.77
N VAL A 71 15.56 -7.12 3.83
CA VAL A 71 15.25 -8.49 3.40
C VAL A 71 15.39 -8.62 1.88
N LEU A 72 14.90 -7.66 1.11
CA LEU A 72 15.00 -7.68 -0.35
C LEU A 72 16.43 -7.43 -0.84
N ALA A 73 17.17 -6.51 -0.21
CA ALA A 73 18.58 -6.25 -0.52
C ALA A 73 19.47 -7.49 -0.35
N LYS A 74 19.18 -8.36 0.62
CA LYS A 74 19.92 -9.61 0.86
C LYS A 74 19.61 -10.74 -0.12
N ASN A 75 18.44 -10.70 -0.78
CA ASN A 75 17.95 -11.82 -1.59
C ASN A 75 18.17 -11.65 -3.10
N ALA A 76 18.70 -10.50 -3.57
CA ALA A 76 19.06 -10.22 -4.98
C ALA A 76 17.96 -10.52 -6.03
N GLU A 77 16.72 -10.72 -5.60
CA GLU A 77 15.54 -10.67 -6.45
C GLU A 77 15.41 -9.22 -6.97
N PRO A 78 14.90 -8.99 -8.19
CA PRO A 78 14.55 -7.65 -8.61
C PRO A 78 13.42 -7.20 -7.68
N ALA A 79 13.79 -6.54 -6.59
CA ALA A 79 12.88 -5.75 -5.81
C ALA A 79 12.32 -4.73 -6.80
N GLU A 80 11.12 -5.01 -7.34
CA GLU A 80 10.25 -3.96 -7.87
C GLU A 80 10.42 -2.79 -6.90
N ASP A 81 10.99 -1.68 -7.39
CA ASP A 81 11.63 -0.62 -6.59
C ASP A 81 10.85 -0.34 -5.29
N MET A 82 11.19 -1.08 -4.22
CA MET A 82 10.36 -1.13 -3.02
C MET A 82 10.45 0.21 -2.30
N LEU A 83 11.60 0.88 -2.40
CA LEU A 83 11.80 2.22 -1.90
C LEU A 83 10.86 3.19 -2.64
N GLY A 84 10.82 3.14 -3.97
CA GLY A 84 9.89 3.94 -4.78
C GLY A 84 8.41 3.66 -4.47
N LEU A 85 8.04 2.39 -4.26
CA LEU A 85 6.67 2.02 -3.84
C LEU A 85 6.32 2.56 -2.46
N MET A 86 7.25 2.52 -1.50
CA MET A 86 7.04 3.07 -0.16
C MET A 86 6.97 4.59 -0.16
N GLU A 87 7.78 5.27 -0.98
CA GLU A 87 7.74 6.72 -1.15
C GLU A 87 6.38 7.13 -1.74
N THR A 88 5.98 6.53 -2.85
CA THR A 88 4.67 6.76 -3.48
C THR A 88 3.53 6.52 -2.48
N ALA A 89 3.57 5.41 -1.74
CA ALA A 89 2.56 5.10 -0.73
C ALA A 89 2.43 6.19 0.34
N LYS A 90 3.56 6.73 0.82
CA LYS A 90 3.60 7.79 1.84
C LYS A 90 3.05 9.11 1.29
N GLU A 91 3.41 9.47 0.05
CA GLU A 91 2.86 10.64 -0.62
C GLU A 91 1.34 10.57 -0.78
N GLU A 92 0.80 9.42 -1.20
CA GLU A 92 -0.64 9.24 -1.37
C GLU A 92 -1.40 9.32 -0.04
N ILE A 93 -0.83 8.78 1.05
CA ILE A 93 -1.38 8.91 2.40
C ILE A 93 -1.41 10.37 2.83
N GLU A 94 -0.30 11.09 2.69
CA GLU A 94 -0.18 12.49 3.09
C GLU A 94 -1.12 13.40 2.28
N SER A 95 -1.22 13.15 0.97
CA SER A 95 -2.14 13.85 0.07
C SER A 95 -3.59 13.66 0.52
N TYR A 96 -4.00 12.42 0.81
CA TYR A 96 -5.35 12.13 1.31
C TYR A 96 -5.64 12.84 2.64
N GLU A 97 -4.71 12.78 3.60
CA GLU A 97 -4.86 13.42 4.91
C GLU A 97 -4.98 14.95 4.82
N LYS A 98 -4.33 15.59 3.84
CA LYS A 98 -4.48 17.04 3.58
C LYS A 98 -5.83 17.41 2.95
N MET A 99 -6.50 16.47 2.29
CA MET A 99 -7.77 16.70 1.60
C MET A 99 -9.01 16.44 2.47
N THR A 100 -8.87 15.70 3.58
CA THR A 100 -9.95 15.35 4.52
C THR A 100 -9.92 16.20 5.79
#